data_AF-A0A7S2J0K0-F1
#
_entry.id   AF-A0A7S2J0K0-F1
#
_cell.length_a   1.000
_cell.length_b   1.000
_cell.length_c   1.000
_cell.angle_alpha   90.00
_cell.angle_beta   90.00
_cell.angle_gamma   90.00
#
_symmetry.space_group_name_H-M   'P 1'
#
loop_
_entity.id
_entity.type
_entity.pdbx_description
1 polymer ?
#
loop_
_entity_poly.entity_id
_entity_poly.type
_entity_poly.pdbx_seq_one_letter_code
_entity_poly.pdbx_strand_id
1 'polypeptide(L)'
;EKPGIAGLEGVCFLKRLPEGQKPRQDPKKGVQSGVPCRGDSASAASGAKKESRSVAVVPHRAGHGNCGEIEDDTDYSTSTSLSEIDNVATAEICLLKCEGDVKCSAWSWGKERNSPGLTDMCFLKGLRHGETPQHSSKEGVQSGLPCHTSSWLQQEGRSGLQHYQSVTLFCFALMLPHSYEENLLRMQFYERASVFACDQFAVYSNMTIELDPRLITHVVNSDLHCEFGGEFGTALNTDIFL
;
A
#
# COMPACT_ATOMS: atom_id res chain seq x y z
N GLU A 1 -20.09 33.69 -0.20
CA GLU A 1 -21.10 32.61 -0.22
C GLU A 1 -20.40 31.29 0.03
N LYS A 2 -20.81 30.51 1.05
CA LYS A 2 -20.30 29.15 1.26
C LYS A 2 -21.27 28.19 0.56
N PRO A 3 -20.87 27.42 -0.48
CA PRO A 3 -21.77 26.54 -1.21
C PRO A 3 -21.95 25.18 -0.52
N GLY A 4 -21.76 25.11 0.81
CA GLY A 4 -21.90 23.89 1.60
C GLY A 4 -23.28 23.82 2.26
N ILE A 5 -23.95 22.67 2.17
CA ILE A 5 -25.16 22.40 2.94
C ILE A 5 -24.72 22.21 4.41
N ALA A 6 -25.16 23.11 5.30
CA ALA A 6 -24.82 23.05 6.72
C ALA A 6 -25.16 21.68 7.32
N GLY A 7 -24.17 21.02 7.93
CA GLY A 7 -24.32 19.70 8.58
C GLY A 7 -23.98 18.47 7.72
N LEU A 8 -23.50 18.64 6.48
CA LEU A 8 -23.08 17.52 5.62
C LEU A 8 -21.60 17.58 5.19
N GLU A 9 -20.85 18.59 5.63
CA GLU A 9 -19.44 18.74 5.28
C GLU A 9 -18.59 17.71 6.04
N GLY A 10 -17.85 16.88 5.30
CA GLY A 10 -16.96 15.85 5.88
C GLY A 10 -17.65 14.60 6.46
N VAL A 11 -18.97 14.44 6.30
CA VAL A 11 -19.71 13.30 6.88
C VAL A 11 -20.02 12.22 5.83
N CYS A 12 -19.63 10.98 6.12
CA CYS A 12 -19.99 9.81 5.32
C CYS A 12 -21.21 9.08 5.90
N PHE A 13 -22.24 8.82 5.08
CA PHE A 13 -23.43 8.07 5.48
C PHE A 13 -23.44 6.69 4.84
N LEU A 14 -23.14 5.65 5.62
CA LEU A 14 -23.31 4.27 5.19
C LEU A 14 -24.76 3.83 5.37
N LYS A 15 -25.34 3.26 4.31
CA LYS A 15 -26.74 2.81 4.28
C LYS A 15 -26.81 1.37 3.80
N ARG A 16 -27.63 0.56 4.46
CA ARG A 16 -27.91 -0.82 4.02
C ARG A 16 -29.08 -0.79 3.05
N LEU A 17 -28.90 -1.41 1.89
CA LEU A 17 -29.98 -1.65 0.94
C LEU A 17 -30.66 -2.99 1.29
N PRO A 18 -31.98 -3.02 1.52
CA PRO A 18 -32.70 -4.28 1.71
C PRO A 18 -32.57 -5.19 0.48
N GLU A 19 -32.61 -6.50 0.71
CA GLU A 19 -32.45 -7.51 -0.33
C GLU A 19 -33.50 -7.34 -1.45
N GLY A 20 -33.06 -7.39 -2.71
CA GLY A 20 -33.93 -7.21 -3.88
C GLY A 20 -34.36 -5.78 -4.21
N GLN A 21 -33.99 -4.78 -3.41
CA GLN A 21 -34.29 -3.37 -3.71
C GLN A 21 -33.17 -2.73 -4.53
N LYS A 22 -33.49 -1.66 -5.28
CA LYS A 22 -32.53 -0.82 -5.99
C LYS A 22 -32.32 0.49 -5.22
N PRO A 23 -31.11 1.06 -5.18
CA PRO A 23 -30.89 2.35 -4.55
C PRO A 23 -31.74 3.43 -5.23
N ARG A 24 -32.49 4.17 -4.42
CA ARG A 24 -33.18 5.38 -4.88
C ARG A 24 -32.16 6.51 -5.06
N GLN A 25 -32.14 7.12 -6.24
CA GLN A 25 -31.28 8.25 -6.54
C GLN A 25 -32.04 9.55 -6.29
N ASP A 26 -31.61 10.32 -5.29
CA ASP A 26 -32.13 11.65 -5.01
C ASP A 26 -30.97 12.66 -5.17
N PRO A 27 -30.88 13.40 -6.29
CA PRO A 27 -29.75 14.28 -6.57
C PRO A 27 -29.69 15.44 -5.57
N LYS A 28 -28.54 15.63 -4.93
CA LYS A 28 -28.28 16.73 -4.00
C LYS A 28 -26.99 17.43 -4.39
N LYS A 29 -27.05 18.76 -4.56
CA LYS A 29 -25.88 19.57 -4.92
C LYS A 29 -24.80 19.42 -3.85
N GLY A 30 -23.57 19.09 -4.25
CA GLY A 30 -22.42 18.93 -3.36
C GLY A 30 -22.30 17.56 -2.67
N VAL A 31 -23.17 16.59 -2.98
CA VAL A 31 -23.11 15.23 -2.42
C VAL A 31 -22.56 14.25 -3.47
N GLN A 32 -21.50 13.52 -3.12
CA GLN A 32 -21.04 12.36 -3.88
C GLN A 32 -21.62 11.07 -3.27
N SER A 33 -22.06 10.14 -4.11
CA SER A 33 -22.63 8.86 -3.68
C SER A 33 -22.29 7.76 -4.68
N GLY A 34 -22.15 6.52 -4.19
CA GLY A 34 -21.84 5.36 -5.02
C GLY A 34 -22.37 4.06 -4.41
N VAL A 35 -22.49 3.03 -5.24
CA VAL A 35 -22.71 1.65 -4.80
C VAL A 35 -21.36 0.93 -4.77
N PRO A 36 -21.08 0.09 -3.76
CA PRO A 36 -19.85 -0.70 -3.74
C PRO A 36 -19.82 -1.65 -4.93
N CYS A 37 -18.65 -1.82 -5.54
CA CYS A 37 -18.42 -2.84 -6.56
C CYS A 37 -18.50 -4.22 -5.91
N ARG A 38 -19.69 -4.82 -5.86
CA ARG A 38 -19.83 -6.24 -5.53
C ARG A 38 -19.75 -7.00 -6.85
N GLY A 39 -18.72 -7.83 -7.00
CA GLY A 39 -18.65 -8.77 -8.12
C GLY A 39 -19.89 -9.66 -8.10
N ASP A 40 -20.50 -9.87 -9.27
CA ASP A 40 -21.61 -10.79 -9.44
C ASP A 40 -21.11 -12.22 -9.15
N SER A 41 -21.33 -12.70 -7.92
CA SER A 41 -21.26 -14.12 -7.59
C SER A 41 -22.05 -14.40 -6.31
N ALA A 42 -23.35 -14.13 -6.39
CA ALA A 42 -24.30 -14.85 -5.55
C ALA A 42 -24.49 -16.25 -6.16
N SER A 43 -23.87 -17.26 -5.55
CA SER A 43 -24.35 -18.64 -5.66
C SER A 43 -24.11 -19.39 -4.36
N ALA A 44 -25.14 -20.15 -4.02
CA ALA A 44 -25.46 -20.74 -2.73
C ALA A 44 -24.37 -21.60 -2.07
N ALA A 45 -24.52 -21.70 -0.75
CA ALA A 45 -23.77 -22.53 0.18
C ALA A 45 -23.62 -24.01 -0.23
N SER A 46 -22.46 -24.59 0.08
CA SER A 46 -22.42 -25.91 0.73
C SER A 46 -21.12 -26.03 1.55
N GLY A 47 -21.21 -26.73 2.67
CA GLY A 47 -20.22 -26.70 3.76
C GLY A 47 -18.85 -27.27 3.42
N ALA A 48 -17.83 -26.70 4.07
CA ALA A 48 -16.52 -27.32 4.23
C ALA A 48 -16.08 -27.16 5.69
N LYS A 49 -15.52 -28.25 6.21
CA LYS A 49 -15.19 -28.51 7.61
C LYS A 49 -14.22 -27.47 8.19
N LYS A 50 -14.40 -27.20 9.49
CA LYS A 50 -13.40 -26.61 10.37
C LYS A 50 -12.11 -27.40 10.28
N GLU A 51 -11.02 -26.76 9.89
CA GLU A 51 -9.70 -27.20 10.25
C GLU A 51 -8.90 -25.99 10.71
N SER A 52 -8.62 -25.99 12.02
CA SER A 52 -7.72 -25.07 12.68
C SER A 52 -6.32 -25.33 12.15
N ARG A 53 -5.76 -24.36 11.44
CA ARG A 53 -4.33 -24.36 11.14
C ARG A 53 -3.74 -23.08 11.69
N SER A 54 -2.94 -23.24 12.74
CA SER A 54 -2.04 -22.23 13.28
C SER A 54 -1.28 -21.56 12.13
N VAL A 55 -1.34 -20.23 12.08
CA VAL A 55 -0.53 -19.40 11.18
C VAL A 55 0.92 -19.49 11.67
N ALA A 56 1.63 -20.51 11.21
CA ALA A 56 3.08 -20.51 11.24
C ALA A 56 3.54 -19.58 10.10
N VAL A 57 4.30 -18.56 10.46
CA VAL A 57 5.05 -17.72 9.52
C VAL A 57 5.84 -18.65 8.61
N VAL A 58 5.47 -18.71 7.33
CA VAL A 58 6.28 -19.40 6.32
C VAL A 58 7.37 -18.41 5.92
N PRO A 59 8.66 -18.71 6.17
CA PRO A 59 9.71 -17.89 5.57
C PRO A 59 9.61 -18.09 4.06
N HIS A 60 9.43 -16.99 3.32
CA HIS A 60 9.46 -17.00 1.87
C HIS A 60 10.76 -17.69 1.42
N ARG A 61 10.61 -18.78 0.67
CA ARG A 61 11.73 -19.40 -0.03
C ARG A 61 12.24 -18.40 -1.07
N ALA A 62 13.49 -17.97 -0.87
CA ALA A 62 14.29 -17.28 -1.87
C ALA A 62 14.35 -18.11 -3.16
N GLY A 63 13.97 -17.50 -4.28
CA GLY A 63 14.02 -18.17 -5.57
C GLY A 63 13.35 -17.39 -6.69
N HIS A 64 13.95 -16.27 -7.10
CA HIS A 64 14.09 -15.76 -8.49
C HIS A 64 14.39 -14.26 -8.47
N GLY A 65 15.61 -13.87 -8.89
CA GLY A 65 16.07 -12.50 -9.24
C GLY A 65 15.70 -11.41 -8.25
N ASN A 66 16.63 -11.01 -7.38
CA ASN A 66 16.35 -10.13 -6.25
C ASN A 66 15.92 -8.73 -6.70
N CYS A 67 14.61 -8.51 -6.76
CA CYS A 67 14.06 -7.16 -6.81
C CYS A 67 14.11 -6.53 -5.42
N GLY A 68 14.20 -5.20 -5.35
CA GLY A 68 14.27 -4.47 -4.09
C GLY A 68 15.62 -4.59 -3.34
N GLU A 69 16.58 -5.34 -3.87
CA GLU A 69 17.98 -5.24 -3.44
C GLU A 69 18.56 -3.89 -3.88
N ILE A 70 19.32 -3.27 -2.98
CA ILE A 70 20.04 -2.04 -3.22
C ILE A 70 21.52 -2.40 -3.35
N GLU A 71 22.08 -2.19 -4.53
CA GLU A 71 23.48 -2.43 -4.83
C GLU A 71 24.27 -1.14 -4.67
N ASP A 72 25.31 -1.18 -3.84
CA ASP A 72 26.27 -0.09 -3.70
C ASP A 72 27.24 -0.03 -4.89
N ASP A 73 27.78 1.15 -5.13
CA ASP A 73 28.78 1.49 -6.14
C ASP A 73 28.47 0.99 -7.55
N THR A 74 27.19 1.00 -7.90
CA THR A 74 26.64 0.46 -9.14
C THR A 74 25.65 1.43 -9.74
N ASP A 75 25.76 1.68 -11.05
CA ASP A 75 24.78 2.42 -11.84
C ASP A 75 24.17 1.49 -12.90
N TYR A 76 22.86 1.28 -12.78
CA TYR A 76 22.06 0.68 -13.84
C TYR A 76 21.86 1.68 -14.97
N SER A 77 22.21 1.32 -16.19
CA SER A 77 22.01 2.13 -17.40
C SER A 77 21.06 1.43 -18.37
N THR A 78 20.18 2.22 -18.99
CA THR A 78 19.26 1.78 -20.03
C THR A 78 19.19 2.83 -21.14
N SER A 79 18.58 2.47 -22.26
CA SER A 79 18.34 3.34 -23.41
C SER A 79 17.22 4.37 -23.18
N THR A 80 16.48 4.27 -22.08
CA THR A 80 15.30 5.09 -21.79
C THR A 80 15.44 5.74 -20.42
N SER A 81 15.78 7.03 -20.39
CA SER A 81 15.67 7.85 -19.18
C SER A 81 14.21 8.32 -19.02
N LEU A 82 13.60 8.05 -17.87
CA LEU A 82 12.22 8.44 -17.59
C LEU A 82 12.15 9.75 -16.82
N SER A 83 12.90 9.86 -15.73
CA SER A 83 12.87 11.03 -14.85
C SER A 83 14.15 11.15 -14.04
N GLU A 84 14.52 12.39 -13.77
CA GLU A 84 15.60 12.77 -12.86
C GLU A 84 14.96 13.60 -11.75
N ILE A 85 15.07 13.13 -10.52
CA ILE A 85 14.39 13.70 -9.36
C ILE A 85 15.45 14.14 -8.37
N ASP A 86 15.50 15.44 -8.09
CA ASP A 86 16.42 16.04 -7.14
C ASP A 86 15.94 15.87 -5.69
N ASN A 87 16.85 16.13 -4.74
CA ASN A 87 16.57 16.16 -3.30
C ASN A 87 15.96 14.84 -2.75
N VAL A 88 16.33 13.70 -3.32
CA VAL A 88 15.93 12.39 -2.80
C VAL A 88 16.92 11.99 -1.71
N ALA A 89 16.44 11.90 -0.47
CA ALA A 89 17.32 11.76 0.70
C ALA A 89 18.03 10.41 0.81
N THR A 90 17.43 9.32 0.31
CA THR A 90 17.98 7.97 0.40
C THR A 90 17.63 7.12 -0.83
N ALA A 91 18.39 6.03 -1.04
CA ALA A 91 18.15 5.06 -2.09
C ALA A 91 16.78 4.38 -1.97
N GLU A 92 16.28 4.12 -0.76
CA GLU A 92 14.96 3.53 -0.53
C GLU A 92 13.84 4.44 -1.04
N ILE A 93 13.97 5.77 -0.87
CA ILE A 93 13.01 6.73 -1.43
C ILE A 93 13.07 6.73 -2.96
N CYS A 94 14.26 6.56 -3.55
CA CYS A 94 14.40 6.43 -5.01
C CYS A 94 13.75 5.15 -5.53
N LEU A 95 13.94 4.01 -4.84
CA LEU A 95 13.22 2.77 -5.12
C LEU A 95 11.71 2.96 -5.04
N LEU A 96 11.19 3.57 -3.97
CA LEU A 96 9.74 3.82 -3.82
C LEU A 96 9.17 4.67 -4.96
N LYS A 97 9.94 5.67 -5.44
CA LYS A 97 9.55 6.48 -6.61
C LYS A 97 9.51 5.63 -7.88
N CYS A 98 10.48 4.74 -8.08
CA CYS A 98 10.47 3.80 -9.20
C CYS A 98 9.28 2.83 -9.11
N GLU A 99 8.98 2.28 -7.93
CA GLU A 99 7.80 1.42 -7.71
C GLU A 99 6.48 2.12 -8.02
N GLY A 100 6.41 3.44 -7.80
CA GLY A 100 5.25 4.26 -8.13
C GLY A 100 5.06 4.53 -9.62
N ASP A 101 6.09 4.33 -10.45
CA ASP A 101 6.01 4.50 -11.91
C ASP A 101 6.11 3.15 -12.61
N VAL A 102 4.97 2.67 -13.13
CA VAL A 102 4.86 1.39 -13.84
C VAL A 102 5.75 1.25 -15.08
N LYS A 103 6.33 2.35 -15.59
CA LYS A 103 7.29 2.33 -16.70
C LYS A 103 8.73 2.19 -16.22
N CYS A 104 8.99 2.44 -14.94
CA CYS A 104 10.31 2.36 -14.36
C CYS A 104 10.76 0.91 -14.25
N SER A 105 11.93 0.63 -14.80
CA SER A 105 12.50 -0.71 -14.88
C SER A 105 13.84 -0.86 -14.18
N ALA A 106 14.51 0.26 -13.92
CA ALA A 106 15.71 0.33 -13.09
C ALA A 106 15.82 1.75 -12.51
N TRP A 107 16.52 1.88 -11.39
CA TRP A 107 16.78 3.17 -10.78
C TRP A 107 18.22 3.25 -10.26
N SER A 108 18.78 4.46 -10.24
CA SER A 108 20.05 4.74 -9.55
C SER A 108 19.93 6.03 -8.75
N TRP A 109 20.63 6.11 -7.62
CA TRP A 109 20.63 7.23 -6.70
C TRP A 109 22.07 7.60 -6.31
N GLY A 110 22.38 8.89 -6.33
CA GLY A 110 23.70 9.36 -5.91
C GLY A 110 23.82 9.52 -4.40
N LYS A 111 24.51 8.56 -3.77
CA LYS A 111 24.87 8.52 -2.36
C LYS A 111 25.98 9.52 -2.01
N GLU A 112 26.91 9.75 -2.94
CA GLU A 112 28.05 10.65 -2.75
C GLU A 112 27.59 12.09 -2.49
N ARG A 113 28.17 12.73 -1.47
CA ARG A 113 27.87 14.13 -1.12
C ARG A 113 28.83 15.07 -1.83
N ASN A 114 28.34 16.25 -2.21
CA ASN A 114 29.09 17.28 -2.93
C ASN A 114 29.55 16.89 -4.34
N SER A 115 28.87 15.93 -4.98
CA SER A 115 29.08 15.58 -6.39
C SER A 115 28.02 16.28 -7.25
N PRO A 116 28.39 17.32 -8.03
CA PRO A 116 27.44 18.09 -8.83
C PRO A 116 26.61 17.21 -9.77
N GLY A 117 25.28 17.36 -9.73
CA GLY A 117 24.36 16.58 -10.58
C GLY A 117 24.21 15.11 -10.20
N LEU A 118 24.83 14.65 -9.09
CA LEU A 118 24.71 13.28 -8.59
C LEU A 118 24.18 13.24 -7.17
N THR A 119 24.65 14.12 -6.28
CA THR A 119 24.22 14.15 -4.87
C THR A 119 22.70 14.28 -4.76
N ASP A 120 22.09 13.35 -4.03
CA ASP A 120 20.65 13.29 -3.77
C ASP A 120 19.79 13.27 -5.05
N MET A 121 20.38 12.85 -6.18
CA MET A 121 19.70 12.73 -7.46
C MET A 121 19.26 11.29 -7.71
N CYS A 122 17.98 11.11 -8.02
CA CYS A 122 17.37 9.83 -8.36
C CYS A 122 17.07 9.77 -9.85
N PHE A 123 17.61 8.76 -10.53
CA PHE A 123 17.48 8.54 -11.97
C PHE A 123 16.58 7.33 -12.21
N LEU A 124 15.33 7.58 -12.62
CA LEU A 124 14.36 6.55 -13.00
C LEU A 124 14.54 6.20 -14.48
N LYS A 125 14.63 4.91 -14.78
CA LYS A 125 14.99 4.42 -16.11
C LYS A 125 14.01 3.35 -16.56
N GLY A 126 13.55 3.43 -17.80
CA GLY A 126 12.67 2.43 -18.42
C GLY A 126 13.46 1.44 -19.25
N LEU A 127 12.82 0.35 -19.66
CA LEU A 127 13.39 -0.57 -20.65
C LEU A 127 12.57 -0.54 -21.95
N ARG A 128 13.27 -0.63 -23.08
CA ARG A 128 12.63 -0.98 -24.34
C ARG A 128 12.34 -2.48 -24.38
N HIS A 129 11.47 -2.87 -25.30
CA HIS A 129 11.13 -4.27 -25.49
C HIS A 129 12.40 -5.11 -25.78
N GLY A 130 12.63 -6.14 -24.96
CA GLY A 130 13.79 -7.03 -25.05
C GLY A 130 15.11 -6.45 -24.54
N GLU A 131 15.12 -5.23 -23.99
CA GLU A 131 16.30 -4.64 -23.38
C GLU A 131 16.49 -5.16 -21.95
N THR A 132 17.74 -5.40 -21.54
CA THR A 132 18.11 -5.64 -20.14
C THR A 132 18.94 -4.48 -19.62
N PRO A 133 18.73 -4.03 -18.36
CA PRO A 133 19.58 -3.02 -17.74
C PRO A 133 21.05 -3.44 -17.78
N GLN A 134 21.93 -2.50 -18.12
CA GLN A 134 23.37 -2.72 -18.08
C GLN A 134 23.95 -2.19 -16.77
N HIS A 135 24.84 -2.95 -16.15
CA HIS A 135 25.44 -2.60 -14.87
C HIS A 135 26.81 -1.98 -15.12
N SER A 136 27.10 -0.87 -14.47
CA SER A 136 28.42 -0.26 -14.48
C SER A 136 28.84 0.09 -13.06
N SER A 137 30.10 -0.19 -12.71
CA SER A 137 30.63 0.20 -11.40
C SER A 137 30.81 1.71 -11.37
N LYS A 138 30.23 2.35 -10.35
CA LYS A 138 30.27 3.79 -10.16
C LYS A 138 30.21 4.10 -8.66
N GLU A 139 31.37 4.42 -8.10
CA GLU A 139 31.51 4.75 -6.68
C GLU A 139 30.53 5.85 -6.25
N GLY A 140 29.90 5.65 -5.11
CA GLY A 140 28.96 6.62 -4.55
C GLY A 140 27.59 6.64 -5.22
N VAL A 141 27.24 5.60 -5.99
CA VAL A 141 25.91 5.39 -6.56
C VAL A 141 25.30 4.10 -6.01
N GLN A 142 24.08 4.19 -5.49
CA GLN A 142 23.28 3.03 -5.13
C GLN A 142 22.19 2.81 -6.18
N SER A 143 21.89 1.57 -6.51
CA SER A 143 20.93 1.30 -7.59
C SER A 143 20.24 -0.04 -7.41
N GLY A 144 19.19 -0.29 -8.19
CA GLY A 144 18.43 -1.53 -8.07
C GLY A 144 17.31 -1.68 -9.09
N LEU A 145 16.63 -2.82 -9.00
CA LEU A 145 15.47 -3.17 -9.81
C LEU A 145 14.20 -3.14 -8.94
N PRO A 146 13.10 -2.49 -9.38
CA PRO A 146 11.86 -2.47 -8.63
C PRO A 146 11.12 -3.81 -8.76
N CYS A 147 10.36 -4.21 -7.76
CA CYS A 147 9.68 -5.50 -7.69
C CYS A 147 8.51 -5.66 -8.66
N HIS A 148 7.88 -4.58 -9.11
CA HIS A 148 6.85 -4.69 -10.15
C HIS A 148 7.40 -5.14 -11.52
N THR A 149 8.72 -5.00 -11.76
CA THR A 149 9.38 -5.44 -13.01
C THR A 149 9.60 -6.94 -13.13
N SER A 150 9.35 -7.70 -12.07
CA SER A 150 9.34 -9.18 -12.10
C SER A 150 8.36 -9.74 -13.14
N SER A 151 7.37 -8.94 -13.57
CA SER A 151 6.43 -9.28 -14.64
C SER A 151 6.97 -9.09 -16.07
N TRP A 152 7.97 -8.22 -16.29
CA TRP A 152 8.47 -7.88 -17.64
C TRP A 152 9.71 -8.71 -18.05
N LEU A 153 10.62 -9.00 -17.11
CA LEU A 153 11.84 -9.79 -17.39
C LEU A 153 11.58 -11.31 -17.56
N GLN A 154 10.39 -11.81 -17.20
CA GLN A 154 10.02 -13.23 -17.36
C GLN A 154 9.28 -13.54 -18.67
N GLN A 155 9.07 -12.56 -19.56
CA GLN A 155 8.17 -12.72 -20.71
C GLN A 155 8.79 -13.38 -21.96
N GLU A 156 10.10 -13.60 -22.02
CA GLU A 156 10.76 -14.30 -23.13
C GLU A 156 11.35 -15.63 -22.62
N GLY A 157 10.55 -16.72 -22.62
CA GLY A 157 11.18 -18.03 -22.42
C GLY A 157 10.35 -19.30 -22.29
N ARG A 158 9.13 -19.32 -21.72
CA ARG A 158 8.40 -20.60 -21.59
C ARG A 158 6.88 -20.49 -21.69
N SER A 159 6.36 -21.22 -22.67
CA SER A 159 4.95 -21.53 -22.89
C SER A 159 4.26 -22.15 -21.67
N GLY A 160 3.03 -21.72 -21.43
CA GLY A 160 1.96 -22.57 -20.89
C GLY A 160 1.85 -22.64 -19.36
N LEU A 161 0.73 -22.11 -18.86
CA LEU A 161 0.15 -22.30 -17.52
C LEU A 161 0.79 -21.54 -16.34
N GLN A 162 0.28 -20.32 -16.16
CA GLN A 162 -0.31 -19.86 -14.89
C GLN A 162 0.56 -19.93 -13.63
N HIS A 163 1.36 -18.88 -13.44
CA HIS A 163 1.62 -18.35 -12.09
C HIS A 163 1.88 -16.84 -12.22
N TYR A 164 0.79 -16.08 -12.39
CA TYR A 164 0.81 -14.65 -12.06
C TYR A 164 1.10 -14.60 -10.56
N GLN A 165 2.34 -14.29 -10.18
CA GLN A 165 2.63 -13.96 -8.78
C GLN A 165 1.75 -12.75 -8.46
N SER A 166 0.63 -13.02 -7.81
CA SER A 166 -0.37 -12.01 -7.47
C SER A 166 0.32 -10.99 -6.59
N VAL A 167 0.34 -9.73 -7.04
CA VAL A 167 0.68 -8.61 -6.16
C VAL A 167 -0.20 -8.74 -4.92
N THR A 168 0.42 -8.88 -3.75
CA THR A 168 -0.29 -8.99 -2.48
C THR A 168 -0.43 -7.61 -1.85
N LEU A 169 -1.62 -7.30 -1.34
CA LEU A 169 -1.90 -6.06 -0.62
C LEU A 169 -1.87 -6.34 0.89
N PHE A 170 -1.02 -5.64 1.63
CA PHE A 170 -1.04 -5.59 3.09
C PHE A 170 -1.73 -4.32 3.56
N CYS A 171 -2.67 -4.44 4.49
CA CYS A 171 -3.39 -3.30 5.05
C CYS A 171 -3.28 -3.25 6.56
N PHE A 172 -3.24 -2.05 7.12
CA PHE A 172 -3.24 -1.90 8.57
C PHE A 172 -4.18 -0.78 9.03
N ALA A 173 -4.61 -0.89 10.29
CA ALA A 173 -5.36 0.15 10.97
C ALA A 173 -4.72 0.42 12.34
N LEU A 174 -4.72 1.69 12.75
CA LEU A 174 -4.42 2.09 14.13
C LEU A 174 -5.76 2.35 14.83
N MET A 175 -5.97 1.75 15.99
CA MET A 175 -7.22 1.76 16.73
C MET A 175 -7.05 2.36 18.12
N LEU A 176 -7.92 3.29 18.48
CA LEU A 176 -8.06 3.81 19.84
C LEU A 176 -8.79 2.78 20.72
N PRO A 177 -8.20 2.28 21.82
CA PRO A 177 -8.86 1.31 22.69
C PRO A 177 -10.03 1.95 23.45
N HIS A 178 -11.00 1.13 23.86
CA HIS A 178 -12.17 1.54 24.63
C HIS A 178 -13.03 2.61 23.95
N SER A 179 -12.97 2.65 22.62
CA SER A 179 -13.73 3.56 21.78
C SER A 179 -14.71 2.80 20.88
N TYR A 180 -15.51 3.54 20.10
CA TYR A 180 -16.42 2.95 19.12
C TYR A 180 -15.68 2.18 18.01
N GLU A 181 -14.37 2.43 17.83
CA GLU A 181 -13.55 1.83 16.80
C GLU A 181 -13.40 0.32 16.98
N GLU A 182 -13.44 -0.19 18.21
CA GLU A 182 -13.39 -1.64 18.45
C GLU A 182 -14.58 -2.35 17.77
N ASN A 183 -15.80 -1.85 17.99
CA ASN A 183 -17.00 -2.43 17.39
C ASN A 183 -17.02 -2.23 15.88
N LEU A 184 -16.49 -1.11 15.39
CA LEU A 184 -16.34 -0.87 13.96
C LEU A 184 -15.41 -1.90 13.31
N LEU A 185 -14.24 -2.15 13.90
CA LEU A 185 -13.27 -3.11 13.38
C LEU A 185 -13.77 -4.55 13.51
N ARG A 186 -14.46 -4.91 14.60
CA ARG A 186 -15.16 -6.21 14.72
C ARG A 186 -16.14 -6.43 13.57
N MET A 187 -16.97 -5.43 13.27
CA MET A 187 -17.93 -5.48 12.17
C MET A 187 -17.23 -5.60 10.81
N GLN A 188 -16.21 -4.78 10.55
CA GLN A 188 -15.46 -4.83 9.29
C GLN A 188 -14.73 -6.17 9.10
N PHE A 189 -14.18 -6.74 10.17
CA PHE A 189 -13.53 -8.05 10.16
C PHE A 189 -14.53 -9.17 9.84
N TYR A 190 -15.71 -9.14 10.46
CA TYR A 190 -16.77 -10.12 10.21
C TYR A 190 -17.26 -10.09 8.75
N GLU A 191 -17.39 -8.88 8.19
CA GLU A 191 -17.83 -8.66 6.80
C GLU A 191 -16.69 -8.82 5.77
N ARG A 192 -15.45 -9.07 6.21
CA ARG A 192 -14.23 -9.07 5.38
C ARG A 192 -14.12 -7.84 4.46
N ALA A 193 -14.33 -6.67 5.04
CA ALA A 193 -14.35 -5.39 4.34
C ALA A 193 -13.22 -4.47 4.80
N SER A 194 -12.97 -3.39 4.04
CA SER A 194 -11.92 -2.39 4.35
C SER A 194 -10.53 -3.04 4.46
N VAL A 195 -9.77 -2.75 5.51
CA VAL A 195 -8.43 -3.32 5.75
C VAL A 195 -8.44 -4.85 5.79
N PHE A 196 -9.58 -5.48 6.10
CA PHE A 196 -9.73 -6.94 6.16
C PHE A 196 -10.07 -7.60 4.81
N ALA A 197 -10.17 -6.81 3.73
CA ALA A 197 -10.28 -7.32 2.36
C ALA A 197 -8.91 -7.58 1.70
N CYS A 198 -7.84 -7.10 2.32
CA CYS A 198 -6.46 -7.26 1.84
C CYS A 198 -5.94 -8.67 2.12
N ASP A 199 -4.89 -9.11 1.41
CA ASP A 199 -4.35 -10.48 1.53
C ASP A 199 -3.83 -10.77 2.93
N GLN A 200 -3.27 -9.74 3.56
CA GLN A 200 -2.86 -9.75 4.96
C GLN A 200 -3.20 -8.41 5.61
N PHE A 201 -3.40 -8.45 6.93
CA PHE A 201 -3.72 -7.26 7.69
C PHE A 201 -3.21 -7.29 9.12
N ALA A 202 -3.06 -6.11 9.71
CA ALA A 202 -2.77 -5.94 11.13
C ALA A 202 -3.58 -4.78 11.72
N VAL A 203 -3.96 -4.90 12.99
CA VAL A 203 -4.53 -3.80 13.76
C VAL A 203 -3.55 -3.45 14.88
N TYR A 204 -3.20 -2.19 15.00
CA TYR A 204 -2.31 -1.65 16.02
C TYR A 204 -3.10 -0.83 17.04
N SER A 205 -2.64 -0.81 18.29
CA SER A 205 -3.19 0.03 19.34
C SER A 205 -2.11 0.26 20.41
N ASN A 206 -2.33 1.12 21.40
CA ASN A 206 -1.39 1.30 22.51
C ASN A 206 -1.50 0.22 23.60
N MET A 207 -2.43 -0.72 23.43
CA MET A 207 -2.55 -1.91 24.25
C MET A 207 -3.11 -3.10 23.46
N THR A 208 -2.95 -4.29 24.02
CA THR A 208 -3.50 -5.52 23.45
C THR A 208 -5.00 -5.61 23.74
N ILE A 209 -5.80 -5.64 22.68
CA ILE A 209 -7.25 -5.81 22.70
C ILE A 209 -7.61 -7.01 21.83
N GLU A 210 -8.40 -7.93 22.38
CA GLU A 210 -9.01 -9.01 21.60
C GLU A 210 -10.29 -8.49 20.94
N LEU A 211 -10.25 -8.31 19.62
CA LEU A 211 -11.42 -7.93 18.84
C LEU A 211 -12.24 -9.16 18.43
N ASP A 212 -11.56 -10.25 18.08
CA ASP A 212 -12.09 -11.59 17.80
C ASP A 212 -11.03 -12.61 18.24
N PRO A 213 -11.37 -13.87 18.52
CA PRO A 213 -10.37 -14.91 18.80
C PRO A 213 -9.29 -15.07 17.72
N ARG A 214 -9.52 -14.54 16.50
CA ARG A 214 -8.56 -14.52 15.38
C ARG A 214 -8.01 -13.13 15.05
N LEU A 215 -8.38 -12.10 15.81
CA LEU A 215 -7.95 -10.72 15.60
C LEU A 215 -7.61 -10.07 16.94
N ILE A 216 -6.31 -9.99 17.20
CA ILE A 216 -5.73 -9.36 18.39
C ILE A 216 -4.87 -8.19 17.92
N THR A 217 -4.94 -7.06 18.62
CA THR A 217 -4.13 -5.89 18.26
C THR A 217 -2.66 -6.04 18.66
N HIS A 218 -1.78 -5.46 17.84
CA HIS A 218 -0.36 -5.30 18.14
C HIS A 218 -0.12 -3.98 18.89
N VAL A 219 0.76 -4.02 19.89
CA VAL A 219 1.04 -2.85 20.74
C VAL A 219 2.03 -1.91 20.06
N VAL A 220 1.68 -0.62 19.99
CA VAL A 220 2.56 0.49 19.66
C VAL A 220 2.73 1.32 20.93
N ASN A 221 3.96 1.51 21.38
CA ASN A 221 4.27 2.21 22.64
C ASN A 221 4.18 3.74 22.49
N SER A 222 3.00 4.25 22.17
CA SER A 222 2.69 5.67 22.05
C SER A 222 1.29 5.93 22.63
N ASP A 223 1.03 7.15 23.12
CA ASP A 223 -0.34 7.55 23.43
C ASP A 223 -1.07 7.88 22.13
N LEU A 224 -2.29 7.37 21.98
CA LEU A 224 -3.11 7.57 20.78
C LEU A 224 -4.12 8.70 20.95
N HIS A 225 -4.13 9.36 22.10
CA HIS A 225 -4.95 10.55 22.32
C HIS A 225 -4.24 11.79 21.81
N CYS A 226 -5.02 12.69 21.21
CA CYS A 226 -4.57 14.03 20.88
C CYS A 226 -5.60 15.06 21.31
N GLU A 227 -5.13 16.27 21.58
CA GLU A 227 -5.98 17.41 21.83
C GLU A 227 -6.46 18.01 20.50
N PHE A 228 -7.59 18.71 20.55
CA PHE A 228 -8.02 19.59 19.48
C PHE A 228 -7.57 21.02 19.80
N GLY A 229 -6.89 21.66 18.86
CA GLY A 229 -6.34 22.99 19.10
C GLY A 229 -5.68 23.62 17.88
N GLY A 230 -4.78 24.56 18.17
CA GLY A 230 -4.13 25.38 17.15
C GLY A 230 -5.05 26.44 16.52
N GLU A 231 -4.50 27.23 15.61
CA GLU A 231 -5.21 28.30 14.90
C GLU A 231 -6.44 27.80 14.13
N PHE A 232 -6.42 26.53 13.71
CA PHE A 232 -7.45 25.92 12.87
C PHE A 232 -8.40 24.98 13.63
N GLY A 233 -8.21 24.76 14.94
CA GLY A 233 -9.07 23.88 15.75
C GLY A 233 -9.05 22.42 15.29
N THR A 234 -7.89 21.92 14.85
CA THR A 234 -7.71 20.56 14.32
C THR A 234 -7.16 19.62 15.38
N ALA A 235 -7.22 18.30 15.13
CA ALA A 235 -6.53 17.31 15.95
C ALA A 235 -5.01 17.51 15.87
N LEU A 236 -4.34 17.56 17.02
CA LEU A 236 -2.90 17.76 17.15
C LEU A 236 -2.20 16.39 17.27
N ASN A 237 -2.20 15.62 16.18
CA ASN A 237 -1.84 14.20 16.17
C ASN A 237 -0.40 13.90 15.68
N THR A 238 0.44 14.92 15.47
CA THR A 238 1.81 14.73 14.93
C THR A 238 2.64 13.75 15.76
N ASP A 239 2.63 13.89 17.09
CA ASP A 239 3.44 13.05 18.00
C ASP A 239 2.96 11.60 18.07
N ILE A 240 1.75 11.30 17.57
CA ILE A 240 1.24 9.92 17.46
C ILE A 240 1.95 9.17 16.33
N PHE A 241 2.47 9.88 15.32
CA PHE A 241 3.01 9.31 14.08
C PHE A 241 4.52 9.52 13.87
N LEU A 242 5.22 10.11 14.85
CA LEU A 242 6.68 10.27 14.87
C LEU A 242 7.33 9.28 15.83
#